data_AF-A0A7W1R901-F1
#
_entry.id   AF-A0A7W1R901-F1
#
_cell.length_a   1.000
_cell.length_b   1.000
_cell.length_c   1.000
_cell.angle_alpha   90.00
_cell.angle_beta   90.00
_cell.angle_gamma   90.00
#
_symmetry.space_group_name_H-M   'P 1'
#
loop_
_entity.id
_entity.type
_entity.pdbx_description
1 polymer ?
#
loop_
_entity_poly.entity_id
_entity_poly.type
_entity_poly.pdbx_seq_one_letter_code
_entity_poly.pdbx_strand_id
1 'polypeptide(L)' 'METTVATSAPFEPVTPTDERVNYLNAQYGLKSWLLTKDHKRIALLYLGSITLFFFIGGLYAMAIRLELLTPQGDLV' A
#
# COMPACT_ATOMS: atom_id res chain seq x y z
N MET A 1 9.07 58.77 30.68
CA MET A 1 9.65 58.07 29.53
C MET A 1 9.20 56.62 29.63
N GLU A 2 8.46 56.18 28.63
CA GLU A 2 7.56 55.04 28.70
C GLU A 2 8.29 53.71 28.77
N THR A 3 7.71 52.83 29.57
CA THR A 3 8.05 51.44 29.76
C THR A 3 7.67 50.65 28.51
N THR A 4 8.61 49.96 27.88
CA THR A 4 8.31 48.77 27.06
C THR A 4 9.48 47.81 27.14
N VAL A 5 9.50 47.00 28.20
CA VAL A 5 10.28 45.75 28.21
C VAL A 5 9.53 44.79 27.30
N ALA A 6 10.11 44.47 26.15
CA ALA A 6 9.64 43.39 25.31
C ALA A 6 9.75 42.08 26.09
N THR A 7 8.61 41.60 26.62
CA THR A 7 8.42 40.20 26.98
C THR A 7 8.56 39.39 25.69
N SER A 8 9.74 38.82 25.44
CA SER A 8 9.87 37.71 24.51
C SER A 8 9.35 36.48 25.23
N ALA A 9 8.29 35.87 24.68
CA ALA A 9 7.83 34.58 25.15
C ALA A 9 9.01 33.58 25.20
N PRO A 10 9.10 32.71 26.20
CA PRO A 10 10.09 31.63 26.19
C PRO A 10 9.94 30.83 24.89
N PHE A 11 11.04 30.67 24.16
CA PHE A 11 11.11 29.70 23.06
C PHE A 11 11.04 28.30 23.67
N GLU A 12 9.83 27.80 23.85
CA GLU A 12 9.60 26.37 24.07
C GLU A 12 9.98 25.66 22.75
N PRO A 13 11.00 24.80 22.72
CA PRO A 13 11.19 23.93 21.57
C PRO A 13 9.97 23.01 21.53
N VAL A 14 9.03 23.29 20.62
CA VAL A 14 7.96 22.35 20.26
C VAL A 14 8.66 21.08 19.83
N THR A 15 8.72 20.12 20.74
CA THR A 15 9.15 18.77 20.46
C THR A 15 7.93 18.12 19.80
N PRO A 16 7.99 17.76 18.51
CA PRO A 16 6.87 17.08 17.88
C PRO A 16 6.82 15.65 18.43
N THR A 17 6.23 15.47 19.62
CA THR A 17 5.86 14.15 20.14
C THR A 17 4.46 13.81 19.63
N ASP A 18 4.29 13.86 18.32
CA ASP A 18 3.09 13.34 17.67
C ASP A 18 3.54 12.10 16.93
N GLU A 19 3.41 10.94 17.58
CA GLU A 19 3.38 9.65 16.89
C GLU A 19 2.17 9.67 15.95
N ARG A 20 2.31 10.40 14.84
CA ARG A 20 1.25 10.63 13.88
C ARG A 20 0.80 9.27 13.35
N VAL A 21 -0.36 8.83 13.81
CA VAL A 21 -0.98 7.58 13.40
C VAL A 21 -1.14 7.62 11.88
N ASN A 22 -0.24 6.97 11.18
CA ASN A 22 -0.19 7.00 9.72
C ASN A 22 -1.13 5.94 9.16
N TYR A 23 -1.59 6.08 7.92
CA TYR A 23 -2.50 5.12 7.28
C TYR A 23 -1.94 3.69 7.22
N LEU A 24 -0.62 3.54 7.39
CA LEU A 24 0.13 2.29 7.58
C LEU A 24 -0.05 1.66 8.98
N ASN A 25 -0.27 2.49 10.01
CA ASN A 25 -0.42 2.09 11.43
C ASN A 25 -1.87 2.21 11.96
N ALA A 26 -2.79 2.86 11.23
CA ALA A 26 -4.06 3.32 11.81
C ALA A 26 -5.20 2.28 11.88
N GLN A 27 -5.25 1.23 11.07
CA GLN A 27 -6.38 0.26 11.13
C GLN A 27 -5.93 -1.09 10.54
N TYR A 28 -5.77 -2.09 11.41
CA TYR A 28 -5.44 -3.47 11.02
C TYR A 28 -6.71 -4.21 10.58
N GLY A 29 -6.98 -4.26 9.27
CA GLY A 29 -8.09 -5.09 8.77
C GLY A 29 -8.27 -5.09 7.25
N LEU A 30 -8.34 -6.30 6.68
CA LEU A 30 -8.70 -6.55 5.28
C LEU A 30 -10.03 -5.85 4.89
N LYS A 31 -11.01 -5.81 5.80
CA LYS A 31 -12.30 -5.13 5.58
C LYS A 31 -12.16 -3.60 5.45
N SER A 32 -11.30 -2.97 6.27
CA SER A 32 -11.03 -1.53 6.17
C SER A 32 -10.26 -1.19 4.89
N TRP A 33 -9.42 -2.11 4.42
CA TRP A 33 -8.67 -1.95 3.18
C TRP A 33 -9.54 -2.16 1.93
N LEU A 34 -10.38 -3.20 1.87
CA LEU A 34 -11.25 -3.47 0.72
C LEU A 34 -12.38 -2.46 0.56
N LEU A 35 -12.89 -1.88 1.65
CA LEU A 35 -14.00 -0.90 1.61
C LEU A 35 -13.52 0.56 1.69
N THR A 36 -12.22 0.81 1.49
CA THR A 36 -11.66 2.17 1.49
C THR A 36 -11.96 2.92 0.20
N LYS A 37 -12.04 4.26 0.27
CA LYS A 37 -12.14 5.15 -0.91
C LYS A 37 -10.81 5.84 -1.24
N ASP A 38 -9.74 5.54 -0.51
CA ASP A 38 -8.42 6.11 -0.73
C ASP A 38 -7.78 5.53 -2.01
N HIS A 39 -7.55 6.39 -3.01
CA HIS A 39 -6.96 5.99 -4.30
C HIS A 39 -5.59 5.33 -4.15
N LYS A 40 -4.77 5.73 -3.16
CA LYS A 40 -3.44 5.14 -2.95
C LYS A 40 -3.53 3.70 -2.46
N ARG A 41 -4.48 3.40 -1.58
CA ARG A 41 -4.73 2.04 -1.08
C ARG A 41 -5.30 1.16 -2.19
N ILE A 42 -6.23 1.68 -2.98
CA ILE A 42 -6.77 0.99 -4.15
C ILE A 42 -5.66 0.68 -5.16
N ALA A 43 -4.74 1.61 -5.42
CA ALA A 43 -3.61 1.38 -6.31
C ALA A 43 -2.71 0.21 -5.85
N LEU A 44 -2.42 0.11 -4.54
CA LEU A 44 -1.64 -1.00 -3.99
C LEU A 44 -2.40 -2.33 -4.02
N LEU A 45 -3.71 -2.32 -3.75
CA LEU A 45 -4.57 -3.50 -3.92
C LEU A 45 -4.50 -4.03 -5.35
N TYR A 46 -4.67 -3.14 -6.33
CA TYR A 46 -4.61 -3.49 -7.74
C TYR A 46 -3.22 -3.99 -8.14
N LEU A 47 -2.15 -3.33 -7.70
CA LEU A 47 -0.79 -3.76 -7.97
C LEU A 47 -0.57 -5.20 -7.48
N GLY A 48 -0.92 -5.49 -6.21
CA GLY A 48 -0.81 -6.83 -5.65
C GLY A 48 -1.67 -7.86 -6.37
N SER A 49 -2.95 -7.56 -6.63
CA SER A 49 -3.86 -8.50 -7.30
C SER A 49 -3.44 -8.78 -8.74
N ILE A 50 -3.07 -7.74 -9.50
CA ILE A 50 -2.66 -7.88 -10.90
C ILE A 50 -1.38 -8.71 -10.97
N THR A 51 -0.38 -8.43 -10.11
CA THR A 51 0.84 -9.23 -10.07
C THR A 51 0.54 -10.70 -9.75
N LEU A 52 -0.34 -10.97 -8.77
CA LEU A 52 -0.73 -12.34 -8.44
C LEU A 52 -1.38 -13.07 -9.63
N PHE A 53 -2.39 -12.47 -10.25
CA PHE A 53 -3.07 -13.07 -11.40
C PHE A 53 -2.19 -13.14 -12.65
N PHE A 54 -1.24 -12.22 -12.81
CA PHE A 54 -0.24 -12.30 -13.87
C PHE A 54 0.60 -13.57 -13.76
N PHE A 55 1.08 -13.91 -12.56
CA PHE A 55 1.81 -15.17 -12.35
C PHE A 55 0.94 -16.39 -12.57
N ILE A 56 -0.29 -16.41 -12.03
CA ILE A 56 -1.22 -17.53 -12.22
C ILE A 56 -1.52 -17.74 -13.72
N GLY A 57 -1.93 -16.68 -14.42
CA GLY A 57 -2.19 -16.73 -15.85
C GLY A 57 -0.94 -17.09 -16.67
N GLY A 58 0.22 -16.57 -16.28
CA GLY A 58 1.51 -16.90 -16.90
C GLY A 58 1.90 -18.37 -16.74
N LEU A 59 1.67 -18.95 -15.56
CA LEU A 59 1.88 -20.38 -15.31
C LEU A 59 0.92 -21.24 -16.14
N TYR A 60 -0.36 -20.87 -16.23
CA TYR A 60 -1.31 -21.56 -17.11
C TYR A 60 -0.92 -21.45 -18.59
N ALA A 61 -0.51 -20.27 -19.05
CA ALA A 61 -0.05 -20.08 -20.41
C ALA A 61 1.23 -20.90 -20.70
N MET A 62 2.15 -20.98 -19.74
CA MET A 62 3.30 -21.87 -19.83
C MET A 62 2.90 -23.34 -19.90
N ALA A 63 1.96 -23.80 -19.06
CA ALA A 63 1.49 -25.18 -19.06
C ALA A 63 0.88 -25.57 -20.42
N ILE A 64 0.01 -24.72 -20.98
CA ILE A 64 -0.55 -24.93 -22.33
C ILE A 64 0.58 -24.99 -23.36
N ARG A 65 1.58 -24.11 -23.25
CA ARG A 65 2.71 -24.09 -24.18
C ARG A 65 3.55 -25.36 -24.08
N LEU A 66 3.77 -25.88 -22.87
CA LEU A 66 4.50 -27.14 -22.65
C LEU A 66 3.74 -28.32 -23.25
N GLU A 67 2.42 -28.38 -23.10
CA GLU A 67 1.57 -29.41 -23.71
C GLU A 67 1.67 -29.41 -25.24
N LEU A 68 1.64 -28.22 -25.85
CA LEU A 68 1.73 -28.07 -27.30
C LEU A 68 3.13 -28.33 -27.88
N LEU A 69 4.17 -28.56 -27.05
CA LEU A 69 5.49 -28.93 -27.55
C LEU A 69 5.51 -30.37 -28.09
N THR A 70 4.61 -31.23 -27.61
CA THR A 70 4.47 -32.61 -28.06
C THR A 70 3.12 -32.80 -28.77
N PRO A 71 3.07 -33.47 -29.93
CA PRO A 71 1.81 -33.61 -30.69
C PRO A 71 0.76 -34.48 -30.00
N GLN A 72 1.18 -35.41 -29.13
CA GLN A 72 0.28 -36.22 -28.32
C GLN A 72 0.00 -35.50 -27.01
N GLY A 73 -1.28 -35.21 -26.75
CA GLY A 73 -1.70 -34.63 -25.49
C GLY A 73 -1.68 -35.66 -24.36
N ASP A 74 -1.02 -35.33 -23.26
CA ASP A 74 -0.90 -36.17 -22.06
C ASP A 74 -1.77 -35.62 -20.90
N LEU A 75 -2.22 -34.36 -21.00
CA LEU A 75 -3.11 -33.72 -20.03
C LEU A 75 -4.54 -33.59 -20.60
N VAL A 76 -5.51 -34.27 -19.97
CA VAL A 76 -6.95 -34.25 -20.33
C VAL A 76 -7.74 -33.34 -19.38
#